data_AF-A0A5C9DWL5-F1
#
_entry.id   AF-A0A5C9DWL5-F1
#
_cell.length_a   1.000
_cell.length_b   1.000
_cell.length_c   1.000
_cell.angle_alpha   90.00
_cell.angle_beta   90.00
_cell.angle_gamma   90.00
#
_symmetry.space_group_name_H-M   'P 1'
#
loop_
_entity.id
_entity.type
_entity.pdbx_description
1 polymer ?
#
loop_
_entity_poly.entity_id
_entity_poly.type
_entity_poly.pdbx_seq_one_letter_code
_entity_poly.pdbx_strand_id
1 'polypeptide(L)'
;MNMTEKEYNHRVIEAKWQTRWQEDNIFEVVMDQEKPKYYVLEMYPYPSGSLHMGHLRNYSIGDSFARFKRMQGYNVLYPMGYDSFGLPAENAAIDHGANPEKWTDRNIEAIKEQQKRIGLSYDWTRLLYSHDPEYYKWDQFFFLKMFDKGLAYREDSYVNWCPKCKTVLANEQVLGGKCWRCGEEVDQQFLTQWFLKIKKYAEELLNGLEEVDWPQKVKTMQRNWIGRSEGTIIRFPIMGEEKTVDIFTTRPDTVFGVTFMVFAPEHPWVRNWVDGTEYEDKFNRFYKDVIKQNKFERTDIDIEKRGMFTGKYAKNPLTDEEI
;
A
#
# COMPACT_ATOMS: atom_id res chain seq x y z
N MET A 1 57.41 -19.62 -28.04
CA MET A 1 56.49 -20.28 -27.10
C MET A 1 55.22 -19.45 -27.04
N ASN A 2 54.18 -19.85 -27.76
CA ASN A 2 52.88 -19.16 -27.71
C ASN A 2 52.17 -19.59 -26.42
N MET A 3 52.12 -18.70 -25.44
CA MET A 3 51.15 -18.80 -24.35
C MET A 3 49.76 -18.62 -24.97
N THR A 4 49.03 -19.70 -25.15
CA THR A 4 47.59 -19.63 -25.40
C THR A 4 46.94 -18.97 -24.19
N GLU A 5 46.45 -17.73 -24.37
CA GLU A 5 45.57 -17.10 -23.38
C GLU A 5 44.41 -18.06 -23.12
N LYS A 6 44.29 -18.54 -21.88
CA LYS A 6 43.13 -19.34 -21.48
C LYS A 6 41.92 -18.41 -21.51
N GLU A 7 41.04 -18.64 -22.47
CA GLU A 7 39.77 -17.92 -22.61
C GLU A 7 38.93 -18.03 -21.31
N TYR A 8 38.29 -16.93 -20.92
CA TYR A 8 37.45 -16.89 -19.73
C TYR A 8 36.24 -17.82 -19.88
N ASN A 9 36.20 -18.90 -19.10
CA ASN A 9 35.08 -19.84 -19.08
C ASN A 9 34.23 -19.66 -17.81
N HIS A 10 33.21 -18.82 -17.90
CA HIS A 10 32.32 -18.50 -16.79
C HIS A 10 31.63 -19.75 -16.21
N ARG A 11 31.24 -20.73 -17.04
CA ARG A 11 30.53 -21.95 -16.60
C ARG A 11 31.34 -22.77 -15.60
N VAL A 12 32.67 -22.77 -15.74
CA VAL A 12 33.58 -23.48 -14.83
C VAL A 12 33.92 -22.61 -13.61
N ILE A 13 34.18 -21.32 -13.82
CA ILE A 13 34.66 -20.41 -12.78
C ILE A 13 33.54 -20.07 -11.78
N GLU A 14 32.33 -19.75 -12.26
CA GLU A 14 31.18 -19.39 -11.42
C GLU A 14 30.81 -20.54 -10.47
N ALA A 15 30.62 -21.74 -11.02
CA ALA A 15 30.25 -22.92 -10.25
C ALA A 15 31.29 -23.28 -9.18
N LYS A 16 32.59 -23.18 -9.52
CA LYS A 16 33.69 -23.43 -8.59
C LYS A 16 33.60 -22.50 -7.37
N TRP A 17 33.49 -21.18 -7.60
CA TRP A 17 33.51 -20.21 -6.50
C TRP A 17 32.23 -20.22 -5.68
N GLN A 18 31.07 -20.38 -6.32
CA GLN A 18 29.79 -20.51 -5.63
C GLN A 18 29.78 -21.73 -4.69
N THR A 19 30.27 -22.88 -5.17
CA THR A 19 30.42 -24.10 -4.34
C THR A 19 31.35 -23.85 -3.17
N ARG A 20 32.52 -23.24 -3.42
CA ARG A 20 33.50 -22.95 -2.37
C ARG A 20 32.94 -22.03 -1.28
N TRP A 21 32.24 -20.96 -1.67
CA TRP A 21 31.64 -20.02 -0.72
C TRP A 21 30.55 -20.68 0.12
N GLN A 22 29.78 -21.59 -0.47
CA GLN A 22 28.75 -22.34 0.23
C GLN A 22 29.38 -23.36 1.22
N GLU A 23 30.39 -24.12 0.81
CA GLU A 23 31.07 -25.08 1.69
C GLU A 23 31.76 -24.41 2.89
N ASP A 24 32.33 -23.22 2.66
CA ASP A 24 33.01 -22.44 3.70
C ASP A 24 32.03 -21.60 4.54
N ASN A 25 30.71 -21.61 4.24
CA ASN A 25 29.68 -20.82 4.92
C ASN A 25 30.00 -19.31 5.04
N ILE A 26 30.73 -18.73 4.08
CA ILE A 26 31.35 -17.40 4.26
C ILE A 26 30.35 -16.22 4.33
N PHE A 27 29.08 -16.48 4.04
CA PHE A 27 28.01 -15.47 4.07
C PHE A 27 27.06 -15.65 5.24
N GLU A 28 27.17 -16.75 6.00
CA GLU A 28 26.41 -16.96 7.22
C GLU A 28 26.88 -15.98 8.29
N VAL A 29 25.92 -15.30 8.95
CA VAL A 29 26.26 -14.27 9.93
C VAL A 29 25.92 -14.72 11.35
N VAL A 30 26.93 -14.65 12.21
CA VAL A 30 26.77 -14.76 13.66
C VAL A 30 26.80 -13.37 14.30
N MET A 31 26.15 -13.21 15.44
CA MET A 31 26.26 -11.97 16.20
C MET A 31 27.66 -11.85 16.79
N ASP A 32 28.48 -11.01 16.18
CA ASP A 32 29.84 -10.67 16.58
C ASP A 32 29.85 -9.21 17.04
N GLN A 33 30.08 -8.99 18.33
CA GLN A 33 30.09 -7.65 18.95
C GLN A 33 31.43 -6.93 18.77
N GLU A 34 32.48 -7.63 18.35
CA GLU A 34 33.82 -7.06 18.13
C GLU A 34 33.91 -6.35 16.78
N LYS A 35 32.96 -6.60 15.87
CA LYS A 35 32.89 -5.99 14.55
C LYS A 35 31.75 -4.99 14.44
N PRO A 36 31.92 -3.89 13.69
CA PRO A 36 30.82 -3.00 13.41
C PRO A 36 29.76 -3.74 12.58
N LYS A 37 28.51 -3.74 13.05
CA LYS A 37 27.40 -4.38 12.33
C LYS A 37 26.98 -3.59 11.10
N TYR A 38 26.51 -4.29 10.08
CA TYR A 38 25.83 -3.68 8.95
C TYR A 38 24.67 -4.57 8.49
N TYR A 39 23.50 -3.99 8.21
CA TYR A 39 22.37 -4.72 7.64
C TYR A 39 22.12 -4.15 6.24
N VAL A 40 22.38 -4.97 5.23
CA VAL A 40 21.97 -4.70 3.84
C VAL A 40 20.68 -5.45 3.56
N LEU A 41 19.66 -4.77 3.06
CA LEU A 41 18.37 -5.37 2.78
C LEU A 41 17.83 -4.87 1.45
N GLU A 42 17.14 -5.77 0.77
CA GLU A 42 16.40 -5.50 -0.47
C GLU A 42 14.96 -5.93 -0.26
N MET A 43 14.05 -5.35 -1.04
CA MET A 43 12.67 -5.85 -1.09
C MET A 43 12.69 -7.28 -1.65
N TYR A 44 12.31 -8.24 -0.80
CA TYR A 44 12.18 -9.64 -1.15
C TYR A 44 11.08 -9.91 -2.20
N PRO A 45 11.22 -10.93 -3.06
CA PRO A 45 10.34 -11.13 -4.20
C PRO A 45 8.99 -11.78 -3.84
N TYR A 46 7.97 -11.46 -4.63
CA TYR A 46 6.79 -12.32 -4.77
C TYR A 46 7.16 -13.56 -5.61
N PRO A 47 6.90 -14.80 -5.13
CA PRO A 47 7.15 -16.02 -5.88
C PRO A 47 6.02 -16.31 -6.89
N SER A 48 5.66 -15.31 -7.69
CA SER A 48 4.61 -15.42 -8.72
C SER A 48 5.10 -16.01 -10.05
N GLY A 49 6.39 -16.34 -10.16
CA GLY A 49 7.03 -16.86 -11.37
C GLY A 49 8.55 -16.93 -11.22
N SER A 50 9.29 -16.74 -12.32
CA SER A 50 10.76 -16.71 -12.32
C SER A 50 11.33 -15.30 -12.18
N LEU A 51 12.61 -15.18 -11.80
CA LEU A 51 13.28 -13.89 -11.75
C LEU A 51 13.45 -13.28 -13.15
N HIS A 52 12.96 -12.06 -13.33
CA HIS A 52 13.28 -11.19 -14.47
C HIS A 52 14.47 -10.23 -14.20
N MET A 53 14.97 -9.55 -15.24
CA MET A 53 16.11 -8.62 -15.17
C MET A 53 15.95 -7.48 -14.15
N GLY A 54 14.73 -7.03 -13.86
CA GLY A 54 14.48 -6.08 -12.76
C GLY A 54 14.94 -6.60 -11.39
N HIS A 55 14.71 -7.88 -11.08
CA HIS A 55 15.21 -8.50 -9.85
C HIS A 55 16.73 -8.58 -9.85
N LEU A 56 17.33 -9.00 -10.96
CA LEU A 56 18.79 -9.05 -11.08
C LEU A 56 19.41 -7.68 -10.85
N ARG A 57 18.83 -6.61 -11.40
CA ARG A 57 19.29 -5.24 -11.14
C ARG A 57 19.23 -4.90 -9.65
N ASN A 58 18.11 -5.22 -8.98
CA ASN A 58 17.95 -4.94 -7.55
C ASN A 58 18.99 -5.71 -6.73
N TYR A 59 19.05 -7.03 -6.92
CA TYR A 59 19.84 -7.96 -6.13
C TYR A 59 21.35 -7.84 -6.33
N SER A 60 21.78 -7.47 -7.55
CA SER A 60 23.20 -7.21 -7.82
C SER A 60 23.69 -5.93 -7.13
N ILE A 61 22.82 -4.94 -6.91
CA ILE A 61 23.19 -3.70 -6.21
C ILE A 61 23.42 -3.99 -4.73
N GLY A 62 22.51 -4.66 -4.04
CA GLY A 62 22.70 -4.99 -2.63
C GLY A 62 23.81 -6.01 -2.43
N ASP A 63 23.97 -6.99 -3.34
CA ASP A 63 25.08 -7.95 -3.25
C ASP A 63 26.45 -7.28 -3.36
N SER A 64 26.63 -6.40 -4.35
CA SER A 64 27.87 -5.66 -4.54
C SER A 64 28.20 -4.82 -3.29
N PHE A 65 27.18 -4.18 -2.71
CA PHE A 65 27.35 -3.36 -1.51
C PHE A 65 27.61 -4.19 -0.25
N ALA A 66 26.93 -5.32 -0.09
CA ALA A 66 27.14 -6.25 1.02
C ALA A 66 28.56 -6.83 1.00
N ARG A 67 29.05 -7.25 -0.18
CA ARG A 67 30.43 -7.70 -0.36
C ARG A 67 31.43 -6.60 -0.05
N PHE A 68 31.20 -5.39 -0.56
CA PHE A 68 32.03 -4.22 -0.25
C PHE A 68 32.12 -3.97 1.26
N LYS A 69 30.99 -3.99 1.98
CA LYS A 69 30.96 -3.81 3.44
C LYS A 69 31.67 -4.94 4.20
N ARG A 70 31.51 -6.20 3.77
CA ARG A 70 32.27 -7.33 4.36
C ARG A 70 33.78 -7.13 4.18
N MET A 71 34.22 -6.69 3.00
CA MET A 71 35.64 -6.39 2.73
C MET A 71 36.19 -5.22 3.56
N GLN A 72 35.32 -4.31 4.02
CA GLN A 72 35.68 -3.25 4.97
C GLN A 72 35.74 -3.72 6.44
N GLY A 73 35.50 -5.01 6.71
CA GLY A 73 35.56 -5.59 8.07
C GLY A 73 34.25 -5.54 8.86
N TYR A 74 33.13 -5.14 8.24
CA TYR A 74 31.83 -5.14 8.91
C TYR A 74 31.28 -6.56 9.09
N ASN A 75 30.52 -6.76 10.17
CA ASN A 75 29.67 -7.94 10.35
C ASN A 75 28.35 -7.73 9.62
N VAL A 76 28.27 -8.23 8.38
CA VAL A 76 27.17 -7.92 7.46
C VAL A 76 26.08 -8.99 7.49
N LEU A 77 24.88 -8.61 7.92
CA LEU A 77 23.65 -9.35 7.65
C LEU A 77 23.11 -8.93 6.27
N TYR A 78 23.07 -9.88 5.35
CA TYR A 78 22.44 -9.73 4.04
C TYR A 78 21.50 -10.93 3.81
N PRO A 79 20.23 -10.82 4.22
CA PRO A 79 19.29 -11.93 4.19
C PRO A 79 18.44 -11.92 2.93
N MET A 80 17.69 -13.00 2.73
CA MET A 80 16.64 -13.10 1.72
C MET A 80 15.42 -13.78 2.34
N GLY A 81 14.27 -13.61 1.70
CA GLY A 81 13.02 -14.30 2.02
C GLY A 81 12.10 -14.29 0.81
N TYR A 82 10.85 -14.71 0.99
CA TYR A 82 9.85 -14.70 -0.08
C TYR A 82 8.51 -14.21 0.44
N ASP A 83 8.00 -13.14 -0.20
CA ASP A 83 6.68 -12.59 0.06
C ASP A 83 5.62 -13.48 -0.59
N SER A 84 5.26 -14.54 0.10
CA SER A 84 4.63 -15.74 -0.45
C SER A 84 3.13 -15.84 -0.15
N PHE A 85 2.55 -14.83 0.49
CA PHE A 85 1.11 -14.72 0.70
C PHE A 85 0.45 -13.66 -0.18
N GLY A 86 -0.88 -13.69 -0.20
CA GLY A 86 -1.72 -12.66 -0.81
C GLY A 86 -1.83 -12.76 -2.34
N LEU A 87 -2.39 -11.68 -2.91
CA LEU A 87 -2.83 -11.64 -4.30
C LEU A 87 -1.78 -12.03 -5.35
N PRO A 88 -0.49 -11.68 -5.22
CA PRO A 88 0.48 -12.01 -6.27
C PRO A 88 0.69 -13.52 -6.43
N ALA A 89 0.83 -14.26 -5.32
CA ALA A 89 1.05 -15.70 -5.34
C ALA A 89 -0.24 -16.47 -5.66
N GLU A 90 -1.35 -16.08 -5.03
CA GLU A 90 -2.64 -16.74 -5.21
C GLU A 90 -3.18 -16.60 -6.64
N ASN A 91 -3.19 -15.39 -7.20
CA ASN A 91 -3.69 -15.19 -8.57
C ASN A 91 -2.82 -15.95 -9.59
N ALA A 92 -1.50 -15.96 -9.41
CA ALA A 92 -0.60 -16.69 -10.30
C ALA A 92 -0.90 -18.20 -10.28
N ALA A 93 -1.21 -18.77 -9.10
CA ALA A 93 -1.60 -20.17 -8.98
C ALA A 93 -2.97 -20.44 -9.64
N ILE A 94 -3.95 -19.56 -9.44
CA ILE A 94 -5.28 -19.66 -10.05
C ILE A 94 -5.19 -19.63 -11.58
N ASP A 95 -4.42 -18.69 -12.14
CA ASP A 95 -4.22 -18.56 -13.60
C ASP A 95 -3.64 -19.83 -14.24
N HIS A 96 -2.89 -20.62 -13.45
CA HIS A 96 -2.29 -21.89 -13.89
C HIS A 96 -3.07 -23.13 -13.43
N GLY A 97 -4.24 -22.96 -12.80
CA GLY A 97 -5.05 -24.06 -12.27
C GLY A 97 -4.34 -24.88 -11.20
N ALA A 98 -3.41 -24.27 -10.45
CA ALA A 98 -2.56 -24.93 -9.47
C ALA A 98 -3.00 -24.62 -8.03
N ASN A 99 -2.67 -25.52 -7.12
CA ASN A 99 -2.80 -25.25 -5.68
C ASN A 99 -1.80 -24.14 -5.28
N PRO A 100 -2.24 -23.06 -4.59
CA PRO A 100 -1.37 -21.92 -4.27
C PRO A 100 -0.11 -22.25 -3.49
N GLU A 101 -0.18 -23.11 -2.50
CA GLU A 101 0.96 -23.55 -1.69
C GLU A 101 2.01 -24.26 -2.58
N LYS A 102 1.60 -25.32 -3.29
CA LYS A 102 2.50 -26.07 -4.18
C LYS A 102 3.10 -25.22 -5.29
N TRP A 103 2.32 -24.30 -5.85
CA TRP A 103 2.79 -23.36 -6.87
C TRP A 103 3.87 -22.42 -6.30
N THR A 104 3.60 -21.88 -5.12
CA THR A 104 4.46 -20.95 -4.41
C THR A 104 5.78 -21.60 -4.03
N ASP A 105 5.76 -22.79 -3.43
CA ASP A 105 6.96 -23.57 -3.07
C ASP A 105 7.83 -23.88 -4.29
N ARG A 106 7.20 -24.31 -5.39
CA ARG A 106 7.92 -24.59 -6.63
C ARG A 106 8.62 -23.34 -7.18
N ASN A 107 7.96 -22.19 -7.13
CA ASN A 107 8.54 -20.93 -7.59
C ASN A 107 9.66 -20.45 -6.66
N ILE A 108 9.49 -20.59 -5.35
CA ILE A 108 10.51 -20.29 -4.35
C ILE A 108 11.79 -21.08 -4.66
N GLU A 109 11.69 -22.39 -4.84
CA GLU A 109 12.85 -23.23 -5.15
C GLU A 109 13.49 -22.84 -6.48
N ALA A 110 12.69 -22.57 -7.52
CA ALA A 110 13.23 -22.12 -8.80
C ALA A 110 13.96 -20.76 -8.68
N ILE A 111 13.40 -19.79 -7.95
CA ILE A 111 14.02 -18.48 -7.71
C ILE A 111 15.30 -18.64 -6.89
N LYS A 112 15.29 -19.46 -5.83
CA LYS A 112 16.44 -19.72 -4.98
C LYS A 112 17.61 -20.27 -5.77
N GLU A 113 17.37 -21.23 -6.65
CA GLU A 113 18.40 -21.78 -7.53
C GLU A 113 18.93 -20.74 -8.55
N GLN A 114 18.05 -19.87 -9.07
CA GLN A 114 18.48 -18.73 -9.89
C GLN A 114 19.39 -17.77 -9.10
N GLN A 115 19.02 -17.43 -7.86
CA GLN A 115 19.79 -16.53 -6.99
C GLN A 115 21.17 -17.11 -6.64
N LYS A 116 21.24 -18.42 -6.32
CA LYS A 116 22.51 -19.12 -6.12
C LYS A 116 23.38 -19.12 -7.37
N ARG A 117 22.79 -19.37 -8.54
CA ARG A 117 23.50 -19.36 -9.83
C ARG A 117 24.01 -17.97 -10.22
N ILE A 118 23.30 -16.91 -9.84
CA ILE A 118 23.79 -15.52 -9.96
C ILE A 118 25.00 -15.28 -9.04
N GLY A 119 25.10 -16.01 -7.92
CA GLY A 119 26.18 -15.89 -6.95
C GLY A 119 25.90 -14.86 -5.86
N LEU A 120 24.63 -14.62 -5.53
CA LEU A 120 24.24 -13.67 -4.48
C LEU A 120 24.70 -14.17 -3.10
N SER A 121 25.25 -13.26 -2.30
CA SER A 121 25.93 -13.52 -1.02
C SER A 121 24.99 -13.51 0.19
N TYR A 122 23.82 -14.11 0.05
CA TYR A 122 22.84 -14.17 1.12
C TYR A 122 23.25 -15.10 2.25
N ASP A 123 22.82 -14.77 3.47
CA ASP A 123 22.76 -15.72 4.57
C ASP A 123 21.50 -16.60 4.40
N TRP A 124 21.67 -17.77 3.78
CA TRP A 124 20.59 -18.72 3.53
C TRP A 124 20.03 -19.37 4.79
N THR A 125 20.73 -19.30 5.93
CA THR A 125 20.24 -19.85 7.21
C THR A 125 19.13 -19.00 7.83
N ARG A 126 18.92 -17.78 7.30
CA ARG A 126 17.93 -16.80 7.77
C ARG A 126 16.78 -16.60 6.77
N LEU A 127 16.56 -17.59 5.93
CA LEU A 127 15.51 -17.57 4.92
C LEU A 127 14.13 -17.62 5.59
N LEU A 128 13.20 -16.77 5.13
CA LEU A 128 11.84 -16.70 5.65
C LEU A 128 10.83 -16.77 4.50
N TYR A 129 9.67 -17.37 4.76
CA TYR A 129 8.54 -17.45 3.84
C TYR A 129 7.31 -16.92 4.57
N SER A 130 6.67 -15.86 4.05
CA SER A 130 5.53 -15.26 4.74
C SER A 130 4.30 -16.18 4.87
N HIS A 131 4.19 -17.21 4.03
CA HIS A 131 3.13 -18.23 4.14
C HIS A 131 3.41 -19.35 5.16
N ASP A 132 4.61 -19.42 5.75
CA ASP A 132 4.96 -20.43 6.76
C ASP A 132 4.23 -20.13 8.09
N PRO A 133 3.56 -21.12 8.72
CA PRO A 133 2.98 -20.97 10.06
C PRO A 133 3.96 -20.44 11.12
N GLU A 134 5.25 -20.77 11.02
CA GLU A 134 6.28 -20.28 11.92
C GLU A 134 6.57 -18.78 11.75
N TYR A 135 6.19 -18.21 10.59
CA TYR A 135 6.23 -16.79 10.31
C TYR A 135 4.90 -16.11 10.68
N TYR A 136 3.78 -16.47 10.04
CA TYR A 136 2.53 -15.70 10.16
C TYR A 136 1.88 -15.80 11.54
N LYS A 137 2.27 -16.75 12.40
CA LYS A 137 1.86 -16.75 13.82
C LYS A 137 2.23 -15.44 14.52
N TRP A 138 3.32 -14.79 14.10
CA TRP A 138 3.72 -13.50 14.62
C TRP A 138 2.83 -12.38 14.11
N ASP A 139 2.37 -12.45 12.87
CA ASP A 139 1.38 -11.50 12.34
C ASP A 139 0.06 -11.60 13.11
N GLN A 140 -0.41 -12.81 13.39
CA GLN A 140 -1.58 -13.05 14.25
C GLN A 140 -1.36 -12.50 15.66
N PHE A 141 -0.19 -12.74 16.25
CA PHE A 141 0.17 -12.19 17.56
C PHE A 141 0.17 -10.66 17.56
N PHE A 142 0.80 -10.01 16.59
CA PHE A 142 0.82 -8.55 16.49
C PHE A 142 -0.56 -7.98 16.26
N PHE A 143 -1.38 -8.61 15.42
CA PHE A 143 -2.77 -8.22 15.22
C PHE A 143 -3.55 -8.26 16.52
N LEU A 144 -3.44 -9.33 17.31
CA LEU A 144 -4.09 -9.44 18.62
C LEU A 144 -3.59 -8.34 19.58
N LYS A 145 -2.28 -8.03 19.59
CA LYS A 145 -1.76 -6.91 20.40
C LYS A 145 -2.26 -5.55 19.93
N MET A 146 -2.44 -5.35 18.63
CA MET A 146 -3.07 -4.13 18.10
C MET A 146 -4.55 -4.07 18.46
N PHE A 147 -5.26 -5.19 18.41
CA PHE A 147 -6.66 -5.30 18.79
C PHE A 147 -6.86 -4.99 20.28
N ASP A 148 -6.08 -5.60 21.16
CA ASP A 148 -6.08 -5.35 22.61
C ASP A 148 -5.84 -3.87 22.94
N LYS A 149 -5.03 -3.18 22.13
CA LYS A 149 -4.72 -1.74 22.27
C LYS A 149 -5.71 -0.82 21.53
N GLY A 150 -6.77 -1.37 20.94
CA GLY A 150 -7.77 -0.62 20.18
C GLY A 150 -7.24 0.02 18.89
N LEU A 151 -6.12 -0.50 18.36
CA LEU A 151 -5.49 -0.08 17.09
C LEU A 151 -6.00 -0.89 15.89
N ALA A 152 -6.45 -2.14 16.09
CA ALA A 152 -7.20 -2.90 15.10
C ALA A 152 -8.69 -2.88 15.46
N TYR A 153 -9.56 -2.66 14.47
CA TYR A 153 -11.00 -2.56 14.71
C TYR A 153 -11.82 -2.96 13.47
N ARG A 154 -13.11 -3.26 13.66
CA ARG A 154 -14.05 -3.51 12.56
C ARG A 154 -14.99 -2.33 12.39
N GLU A 155 -15.28 -2.01 11.15
CA GLU A 155 -16.21 -0.95 10.76
C GLU A 155 -16.93 -1.34 9.47
N ASP A 156 -18.20 -0.94 9.35
CA ASP A 156 -18.94 -1.03 8.09
C ASP A 156 -18.55 0.17 7.23
N SER A 157 -17.95 -0.10 6.08
CA SER A 157 -17.49 0.95 5.17
C SER A 157 -17.67 0.53 3.73
N TYR A 158 -17.79 1.53 2.86
CA TYR A 158 -17.47 1.34 1.46
C TYR A 158 -15.97 1.05 1.35
N VAL A 159 -15.65 -0.04 0.68
CA VAL A 159 -14.29 -0.47 0.42
C VAL A 159 -14.09 -0.71 -1.07
N ASN A 160 -12.86 -0.45 -1.52
CA ASN A 160 -12.45 -0.75 -2.88
C ASN A 160 -12.56 -2.26 -3.11
N TRP A 161 -13.24 -2.66 -4.18
CA TRP A 161 -13.44 -4.06 -4.55
C TRP A 161 -12.94 -4.30 -5.97
N CYS A 162 -12.11 -5.31 -6.15
CA CYS A 162 -11.73 -5.75 -7.48
C CYS A 162 -12.63 -6.92 -7.92
N PRO A 163 -13.49 -6.76 -8.93
CA PRO A 163 -14.42 -7.81 -9.35
C PRO A 163 -13.69 -9.03 -9.94
N LYS A 164 -12.54 -8.81 -10.58
CA LYS A 164 -11.71 -9.87 -11.15
C LYS A 164 -10.95 -10.66 -10.09
N CYS A 165 -10.30 -9.97 -9.13
CA CYS A 165 -9.59 -10.62 -8.04
C CYS A 165 -10.53 -11.11 -6.91
N LYS A 166 -11.81 -10.71 -6.94
CA LYS A 166 -12.83 -11.04 -5.94
C LYS A 166 -12.38 -10.78 -4.51
N THR A 167 -11.76 -9.63 -4.29
CA THR A 167 -11.27 -9.23 -2.98
C THR A 167 -11.35 -7.71 -2.77
N VAL A 168 -11.28 -7.31 -1.50
CA VAL A 168 -11.12 -5.93 -1.09
C VAL A 168 -9.69 -5.44 -1.33
N LEU A 169 -9.54 -4.16 -1.66
CA LEU A 169 -8.25 -3.50 -1.86
C LEU A 169 -8.09 -2.35 -0.86
N ALA A 170 -6.87 -2.18 -0.34
CA ALA A 170 -6.49 -0.95 0.36
C ALA A 170 -6.49 0.24 -0.62
N ASN A 171 -6.53 1.47 -0.11
CA ASN A 171 -6.49 2.66 -0.97
C ASN A 171 -5.19 2.72 -1.78
N GLU A 172 -4.09 2.29 -1.18
CA GLU A 172 -2.75 2.20 -1.77
C GLU A 172 -2.68 1.18 -2.92
N GLN A 173 -3.63 0.25 -2.99
CA GLN A 173 -3.73 -0.79 -4.01
C GLN A 173 -4.62 -0.38 -5.21
N VAL A 174 -5.12 0.87 -5.22
CA VAL A 174 -5.89 1.42 -6.32
C VAL A 174 -5.11 2.54 -7.01
N LEU A 175 -4.70 2.29 -8.25
CA LEU A 175 -3.89 3.21 -9.03
C LEU A 175 -4.72 3.76 -10.19
N GLY A 176 -5.08 5.06 -10.13
CA GLY A 176 -5.89 5.71 -11.17
C GLY A 176 -7.22 4.99 -11.44
N GLY A 177 -7.86 4.47 -10.39
CA GLY A 177 -9.14 3.76 -10.47
C GLY A 177 -9.05 2.29 -10.81
N LYS A 178 -7.84 1.76 -10.94
CA LYS A 178 -7.62 0.39 -11.36
C LYS A 178 -6.90 -0.40 -10.28
N CYS A 179 -7.20 -1.68 -10.24
CA CYS A 179 -6.50 -2.63 -9.38
C CYS A 179 -5.02 -2.65 -9.75
N TRP A 180 -4.14 -2.44 -8.77
CA TRP A 180 -2.69 -2.42 -8.95
C TRP A 180 -2.12 -3.69 -9.61
N ARG A 181 -2.86 -4.81 -9.52
CA ARG A 181 -2.43 -6.10 -10.03
C ARG A 181 -2.98 -6.43 -11.40
N CYS A 182 -4.30 -6.45 -11.56
CA CYS A 182 -4.93 -6.94 -12.79
C CYS A 182 -5.37 -5.83 -13.75
N GLY A 183 -5.28 -4.55 -13.33
CA GLY A 183 -5.67 -3.40 -14.14
C GLY A 183 -7.18 -3.22 -14.33
N GLU A 184 -8.00 -4.10 -13.74
CA GLU A 184 -9.46 -4.00 -13.77
C GLU A 184 -9.94 -2.76 -13.02
N GLU A 185 -11.04 -2.16 -13.48
CA GLU A 185 -11.69 -1.07 -12.77
C GLU A 185 -12.15 -1.52 -11.38
N VAL A 186 -11.92 -0.64 -10.41
CA VAL A 186 -12.25 -0.88 -9.00
C VAL A 186 -13.67 -0.39 -8.72
N ASP A 187 -14.48 -1.29 -8.19
CA ASP A 187 -15.83 -1.00 -7.72
C ASP A 187 -15.83 -0.64 -6.22
N GLN A 188 -16.95 -0.20 -5.69
CA GLN A 188 -17.16 0.00 -4.25
C GLN A 188 -18.19 -1.00 -3.73
N GLN A 189 -17.84 -1.71 -2.66
CA GLN A 189 -18.79 -2.55 -1.93
C GLN A 189 -18.92 -2.10 -0.48
N PHE A 190 -20.13 -2.16 0.06
CA PHE A 190 -20.40 -1.89 1.46
C PHE A 190 -20.22 -3.19 2.26
N LEU A 191 -19.14 -3.28 3.03
CA LEU A 191 -18.75 -4.49 3.76
C LEU A 191 -18.23 -4.14 5.16
N THR A 192 -18.45 -5.05 6.12
CA THR A 192 -17.73 -5.00 7.40
C THR A 192 -16.30 -5.48 7.21
N GLN A 193 -15.32 -4.62 7.42
CA GLN A 193 -13.90 -4.95 7.23
C GLN A 193 -13.06 -4.65 8.47
N TRP A 194 -11.86 -5.24 8.53
CA TRP A 194 -10.85 -4.91 9.53
C TRP A 194 -9.99 -3.75 9.08
N PHE A 195 -9.71 -2.82 9.98
CA PHE A 195 -8.89 -1.65 9.75
C PHE A 195 -7.82 -1.52 10.85
N LEU A 196 -6.67 -0.97 10.47
CA LEU A 196 -5.64 -0.53 11.40
C LEU A 196 -5.68 1.00 11.51
N LYS A 197 -5.64 1.54 12.74
CA LYS A 197 -5.69 2.98 13.02
C LYS A 197 -4.38 3.70 12.68
N ILE A 198 -3.89 3.56 11.45
CA ILE A 198 -2.68 4.22 10.96
C ILE A 198 -2.78 5.74 11.06
N LYS A 199 -3.99 6.32 10.90
CA LYS A 199 -4.24 7.76 11.06
C LYS A 199 -3.84 8.29 12.46
N LYS A 200 -3.87 7.46 13.50
CA LYS A 200 -3.40 7.83 14.85
C LYS A 200 -1.90 8.17 14.87
N TYR A 201 -1.15 7.66 13.90
CA TYR A 201 0.28 7.86 13.72
C TYR A 201 0.62 8.80 12.55
N ALA A 202 -0.37 9.45 11.91
CA ALA A 202 -0.13 10.26 10.72
C ALA A 202 0.87 11.41 10.94
N GLU A 203 0.77 12.08 12.09
CA GLU A 203 1.69 13.16 12.47
C GLU A 203 3.11 12.64 12.73
N GLU A 204 3.23 11.51 13.44
CA GLU A 204 4.52 10.86 13.70
C GLU A 204 5.17 10.39 12.39
N LEU A 205 4.41 9.75 11.50
CA LEU A 205 4.87 9.33 10.18
C LEU A 205 5.32 10.52 9.33
N LEU A 206 4.61 11.66 9.39
CA LEU A 206 4.96 12.85 8.64
C LEU A 206 6.25 13.49 9.16
N ASN A 207 6.37 13.64 10.48
CA ASN A 207 7.52 14.25 11.12
C ASN A 207 8.77 13.36 11.01
N GLY A 208 8.60 12.03 11.11
CA GLY A 208 9.69 11.06 10.95
C GLY A 208 10.36 11.09 9.58
N LEU A 209 9.71 11.66 8.54
CA LEU A 209 10.35 11.88 7.24
C LEU A 209 11.55 12.82 7.31
N GLU A 210 11.65 13.68 8.33
CA GLU A 210 12.81 14.56 8.53
C GLU A 210 14.00 13.83 9.15
N GLU A 211 13.77 12.69 9.82
CA GLU A 211 14.80 11.94 10.54
C GLU A 211 15.48 10.86 9.71
N VAL A 212 14.86 10.43 8.59
CA VAL A 212 15.38 9.35 7.73
C VAL A 212 16.20 9.88 6.56
N ASP A 213 17.34 9.24 6.26
CA ASP A 213 18.16 9.56 5.08
C ASP A 213 17.62 8.88 3.81
N TRP A 214 16.45 9.33 3.35
CA TRP A 214 15.75 8.79 2.20
C TRP A 214 15.72 9.76 1.01
N PRO A 215 15.60 9.26 -0.24
CA PRO A 215 15.47 10.12 -1.40
C PRO A 215 14.29 11.10 -1.27
N GLN A 216 14.51 12.38 -1.58
CA GLN A 216 13.49 13.42 -1.42
C GLN A 216 12.20 13.11 -2.19
N LYS A 217 12.30 12.47 -3.36
CA LYS A 217 11.13 12.02 -4.13
C LYS A 217 10.22 11.09 -3.33
N VAL A 218 10.79 10.14 -2.57
CA VAL A 218 10.02 9.21 -1.72
C VAL A 218 9.36 9.96 -0.58
N LYS A 219 10.10 10.84 0.11
CA LYS A 219 9.55 11.68 1.18
C LYS A 219 8.38 12.52 0.67
N THR A 220 8.53 13.20 -0.47
CA THR A 220 7.46 14.01 -1.07
C THR A 220 6.22 13.19 -1.43
N MET A 221 6.38 11.99 -2.01
CA MET A 221 5.23 11.10 -2.28
C MET A 221 4.48 10.75 -1.00
N GLN A 222 5.18 10.44 0.10
CA GLN A 222 4.56 10.13 1.38
C GLN A 222 3.89 11.35 2.03
N ARG A 223 4.52 12.54 2.00
CA ARG A 223 3.89 13.79 2.50
C ARG A 223 2.57 14.06 1.78
N ASN A 224 2.58 13.93 0.45
CA ASN A 224 1.38 14.13 -0.38
C ASN A 224 0.31 13.07 -0.11
N TRP A 225 0.71 11.82 0.13
CA TRP A 225 -0.20 10.72 0.46
C TRP A 225 -0.87 10.92 1.84
N ILE A 226 -0.09 11.33 2.85
CA ILE A 226 -0.62 11.63 4.19
C ILE A 226 -1.55 12.84 4.14
N GLY A 227 -1.19 13.87 3.37
CA GLY A 227 -2.09 14.97 3.03
C GLY A 227 -2.56 15.79 4.24
N ARG A 228 -1.67 16.04 5.22
CA ARG A 228 -2.01 16.89 6.37
C ARG A 228 -2.49 18.25 5.90
N SER A 229 -3.64 18.65 6.42
CA SER A 229 -4.21 19.98 6.22
C SER A 229 -4.57 20.57 7.56
N GLU A 230 -4.34 21.88 7.69
CA GLU A 230 -4.77 22.66 8.84
C GLU A 230 -5.88 23.60 8.39
N GLY A 231 -6.94 23.65 9.18
CA GLY A 231 -8.13 24.39 8.85
C GLY A 231 -8.99 24.56 10.07
N THR A 232 -10.21 25.05 9.86
CA THR A 232 -11.17 25.23 10.94
C THR A 232 -12.49 24.58 10.59
N ILE A 233 -13.24 24.25 11.63
CA ILE A 233 -14.63 23.85 11.51
C ILE A 233 -15.50 25.09 11.66
N ILE A 234 -16.33 25.37 10.66
CA ILE A 234 -17.33 26.45 10.69
C ILE A 234 -18.71 25.80 10.75
N ARG A 235 -19.55 26.27 11.67
CA ARG A 235 -20.89 25.73 11.89
C ARG A 235 -21.93 26.64 11.25
N PHE A 236 -22.67 26.10 10.29
CA PHE A 236 -23.77 26.79 9.60
C PHE A 236 -25.12 26.32 10.15
N PRO A 237 -25.91 27.17 10.81
CA PRO A 237 -27.26 26.81 11.24
C PRO A 237 -28.13 26.42 10.05
N ILE A 238 -28.90 25.33 10.19
CA ILE A 238 -29.89 24.93 9.18
C ILE A 238 -31.16 25.70 9.45
N MET A 239 -31.70 26.36 8.42
CA MET A 239 -32.93 27.12 8.56
C MET A 239 -34.10 26.18 8.87
N GLY A 240 -34.83 26.48 9.96
CA GLY A 240 -35.98 25.69 10.41
C GLY A 240 -35.63 24.41 11.20
N GLU A 241 -34.37 24.18 11.55
CA GLU A 241 -33.95 23.07 12.41
C GLU A 241 -33.03 23.55 13.55
N GLU A 242 -33.11 22.93 14.73
CA GLU A 242 -32.13 23.15 15.81
C GLU A 242 -30.83 22.34 15.56
N LYS A 243 -30.27 22.47 14.37
CA LYS A 243 -29.05 21.77 13.94
C LYS A 243 -28.10 22.68 13.19
N THR A 244 -26.82 22.33 13.20
CA THR A 244 -25.79 22.96 12.39
C THR A 244 -25.16 21.96 11.43
N VAL A 245 -24.73 22.45 10.28
CA VAL A 245 -23.82 21.77 9.36
C VAL A 245 -22.41 22.21 9.70
N ASP A 246 -21.60 21.28 10.15
CA ASP A 246 -20.18 21.52 10.44
C ASP A 246 -19.39 21.28 9.15
N ILE A 247 -18.79 22.33 8.58
CA ILE A 247 -17.89 22.22 7.43
C ILE A 247 -16.44 22.37 7.87
N PHE A 248 -15.53 21.66 7.21
CA PHE A 248 -14.10 21.88 7.32
C PHE A 248 -13.61 22.73 6.14
N THR A 249 -12.80 23.74 6.43
CA THR A 249 -12.11 24.52 5.38
C THR A 249 -10.69 24.90 5.82
N THR A 250 -9.76 24.83 4.87
CA THR A 250 -8.40 25.39 5.01
C THR A 250 -8.34 26.88 4.64
N ARG A 251 -9.47 27.45 4.18
CA ARG A 251 -9.64 28.84 3.76
C ARG A 251 -10.80 29.50 4.54
N PRO A 252 -10.65 29.70 5.86
CA PRO A 252 -11.69 30.38 6.65
C PRO A 252 -11.92 31.83 6.24
N ASP A 253 -10.91 32.45 5.61
CA ASP A 253 -10.97 33.81 5.07
C ASP A 253 -12.08 34.00 4.01
N THR A 254 -12.49 32.92 3.33
CA THR A 254 -13.52 32.99 2.28
C THR A 254 -14.95 32.81 2.78
N VAL A 255 -15.18 32.71 4.10
CA VAL A 255 -16.50 32.41 4.67
C VAL A 255 -17.58 33.44 4.31
N PHE A 256 -17.22 34.71 4.12
CA PHE A 256 -18.14 35.77 3.71
C PHE A 256 -18.65 35.59 2.26
N GLY A 257 -17.95 34.81 1.44
CA GLY A 257 -18.31 34.54 0.05
C GLY A 257 -19.03 33.21 -0.16
N VAL A 258 -19.45 32.54 0.91
CA VAL A 258 -20.22 31.28 0.79
C VAL A 258 -21.61 31.62 0.28
N THR A 259 -21.96 31.12 -0.90
CA THR A 259 -23.24 31.36 -1.57
C THR A 259 -24.13 30.13 -1.66
N PHE A 260 -23.58 28.93 -1.41
CA PHE A 260 -24.30 27.68 -1.32
C PHE A 260 -23.45 26.62 -0.62
N MET A 261 -24.07 25.54 -0.16
CA MET A 261 -23.41 24.36 0.40
C MET A 261 -23.67 23.13 -0.47
N VAL A 262 -22.70 22.21 -0.51
CA VAL A 262 -22.81 20.97 -1.30
C VAL A 262 -22.66 19.78 -0.36
N PHE A 263 -23.60 18.84 -0.47
CA PHE A 263 -23.58 17.59 0.26
C PHE A 263 -23.30 16.41 -0.68
N ALA A 264 -22.57 15.42 -0.17
CA ALA A 264 -22.46 14.15 -0.84
C ALA A 264 -23.86 13.48 -0.90
N PRO A 265 -24.27 12.88 -2.03
CA PRO A 265 -25.57 12.20 -2.13
C PRO A 265 -25.78 11.10 -1.09
N GLU A 266 -24.70 10.45 -0.66
CA GLU A 266 -24.66 9.44 0.40
C GLU A 266 -24.74 10.01 1.83
N HIS A 267 -24.77 11.33 2.00
CA HIS A 267 -24.86 11.92 3.34
C HIS A 267 -26.24 11.60 3.98
N PRO A 268 -26.29 11.07 5.21
CA PRO A 268 -27.54 10.55 5.80
C PRO A 268 -28.69 11.55 5.86
N TRP A 269 -28.40 12.84 5.99
CA TRP A 269 -29.42 13.89 6.07
C TRP A 269 -30.09 14.21 4.74
N VAL A 270 -29.37 14.03 3.61
CA VAL A 270 -29.86 14.45 2.29
C VAL A 270 -31.12 13.67 1.93
N ARG A 271 -31.14 12.36 2.21
CA ARG A 271 -32.33 11.52 1.99
C ARG A 271 -33.54 12.05 2.76
N ASN A 272 -33.35 12.40 4.04
CA ASN A 272 -34.44 12.87 4.90
C ASN A 272 -34.95 14.25 4.49
N TRP A 273 -34.10 15.10 3.93
CA TRP A 273 -34.52 16.44 3.49
C TRP A 273 -35.38 16.44 2.24
N VAL A 274 -35.17 15.49 1.34
CA VAL A 274 -35.92 15.39 0.09
C VAL A 274 -37.16 14.51 0.22
N ASP A 275 -37.27 13.69 1.26
CA ASP A 275 -38.37 12.73 1.46
C ASP A 275 -39.73 13.43 1.50
N GLY A 276 -40.68 12.99 0.68
CA GLY A 276 -42.01 13.59 0.57
C GLY A 276 -42.04 14.99 -0.05
N THR A 277 -40.93 15.49 -0.59
CA THR A 277 -40.85 16.79 -1.28
C THR A 277 -40.89 16.63 -2.80
N GLU A 278 -41.04 17.73 -3.54
CA GLU A 278 -40.92 17.74 -5.01
C GLU A 278 -39.53 17.28 -5.52
N TYR A 279 -38.52 17.26 -4.66
CA TYR A 279 -37.15 16.85 -4.99
C TYR A 279 -36.94 15.34 -4.91
N GLU A 280 -37.84 14.57 -4.28
CA GLU A 280 -37.59 13.17 -3.93
C GLU A 280 -37.33 12.28 -5.17
N ASP A 281 -38.18 12.38 -6.19
CA ASP A 281 -38.08 11.56 -7.40
C ASP A 281 -36.78 11.84 -8.18
N LYS A 282 -36.39 13.12 -8.25
CA LYS A 282 -35.15 13.52 -8.90
C LYS A 282 -33.94 13.03 -8.11
N PHE A 283 -33.97 13.14 -6.78
CA PHE A 283 -32.92 12.62 -5.91
C PHE A 283 -32.78 11.11 -6.03
N ASN A 284 -33.88 10.36 -6.05
CA ASN A 284 -33.88 8.91 -6.20
C ASN A 284 -33.17 8.45 -7.47
N ARG A 285 -33.38 9.15 -8.59
CA ARG A 285 -32.69 8.87 -9.85
C ARG A 285 -31.22 9.28 -9.76
N PHE A 286 -30.95 10.51 -9.30
CA PHE A 286 -29.59 11.04 -9.18
C PHE A 286 -28.71 10.18 -8.25
N TYR A 287 -29.23 9.78 -7.09
CA TYR A 287 -28.54 8.92 -6.13
C TYR A 287 -28.20 7.56 -6.75
N LYS A 288 -29.15 6.94 -7.47
CA LYS A 288 -28.93 5.65 -8.16
C LYS A 288 -27.89 5.77 -9.29
N ASP A 289 -27.81 6.92 -9.95
CA ASP A 289 -26.78 7.16 -10.96
C ASP A 289 -25.41 7.35 -10.31
N VAL A 290 -25.32 8.21 -9.28
CA VAL A 290 -24.05 8.56 -8.63
C VAL A 290 -23.46 7.38 -7.87
N ILE A 291 -24.27 6.55 -7.20
CA ILE A 291 -23.75 5.40 -6.44
C ILE A 291 -23.21 4.28 -7.34
N LYS A 292 -23.56 4.29 -8.63
CA LYS A 292 -22.98 3.39 -9.64
C LYS A 292 -21.67 3.91 -10.22
N GLN A 293 -21.39 5.20 -10.07
CA GLN A 293 -20.14 5.79 -10.54
C GLN A 293 -19.03 5.41 -9.58
N ASN A 294 -17.90 4.99 -10.14
CA ASN A 294 -16.74 4.72 -9.31
C ASN A 294 -16.19 6.05 -8.74
N LYS A 295 -15.45 5.98 -7.63
CA LYS A 295 -14.93 7.19 -6.96
C LYS A 295 -13.98 8.02 -7.85
N PHE A 296 -13.36 7.38 -8.85
CA PHE A 296 -12.41 8.03 -9.76
C PHE A 296 -13.10 8.89 -10.79
N GLU A 297 -14.19 8.39 -11.39
CA GLU A 297 -15.11 9.19 -12.19
C GLU A 297 -15.61 10.38 -11.37
N ARG A 298 -16.01 10.17 -10.10
CA ARG A 298 -16.47 11.27 -9.22
C ARG A 298 -15.41 12.34 -8.93
N THR A 299 -14.12 12.02 -9.05
CA THR A 299 -13.00 12.95 -8.79
C THR A 299 -12.37 13.52 -10.05
N ASP A 300 -12.80 13.07 -11.23
CA ASP A 300 -12.27 13.55 -12.50
C ASP A 300 -12.71 15.02 -12.74
N ILE A 301 -11.75 15.86 -13.09
CA ILE A 301 -11.95 17.29 -13.31
C ILE A 301 -12.71 17.54 -14.61
N ASP A 302 -12.62 16.63 -15.57
CA ASP A 302 -13.18 16.77 -16.91
C ASP A 302 -14.66 16.33 -16.99
N ILE A 303 -15.23 15.81 -15.91
CA ILE A 303 -16.64 15.40 -15.87
C ILE A 303 -17.56 16.59 -15.60
N GLU A 304 -18.69 16.61 -16.31
CA GLU A 304 -19.76 17.60 -16.10
C GLU A 304 -20.26 17.56 -14.64
N LYS A 305 -20.15 18.69 -13.95
CA LYS A 305 -20.62 18.83 -12.57
C LYS A 305 -22.14 18.77 -12.52
N ARG A 306 -22.67 17.64 -12.07
CA ARG A 306 -24.10 17.44 -11.83
C ARG A 306 -24.43 17.69 -10.36
N GLY A 307 -25.54 18.36 -10.10
CA GLY A 307 -26.05 18.60 -8.75
C GLY A 307 -27.54 18.91 -8.77
N MET A 308 -28.16 18.93 -7.59
CA MET A 308 -29.55 19.35 -7.42
C MET A 308 -29.74 20.03 -6.09
N PHE A 309 -30.68 20.98 -6.06
CA PHE A 309 -31.11 21.61 -4.81
C PHE A 309 -31.85 20.60 -3.93
N THR A 310 -31.60 20.66 -2.62
CA THR A 310 -32.16 19.75 -1.62
C THR A 310 -33.43 20.28 -0.96
N GLY A 311 -33.87 21.49 -1.31
CA GLY A 311 -35.02 22.14 -0.65
C GLY A 311 -34.67 22.75 0.71
N LYS A 312 -33.39 22.81 1.07
CA LYS A 312 -32.91 23.30 2.37
C LYS A 312 -31.97 24.47 2.20
N TYR A 313 -32.08 25.38 3.16
CA TYR A 313 -31.22 26.54 3.28
C TYR A 313 -30.45 26.47 4.59
N ALA A 314 -29.25 27.03 4.56
CA ALA A 314 -28.48 27.28 5.76
C ALA A 314 -28.32 28.79 5.95
N LYS A 315 -27.86 29.18 7.13
CA LYS A 315 -27.56 30.58 7.44
C LYS A 315 -26.05 30.75 7.54
N ASN A 316 -25.50 31.74 6.84
CA ASN A 316 -24.10 32.10 7.02
C ASN A 316 -23.90 32.70 8.42
N PRO A 317 -23.03 32.12 9.27
CA PRO A 317 -22.90 32.57 10.66
C PRO A 317 -22.26 33.94 10.82
N LEU A 318 -21.65 34.51 9.76
CA LEU A 318 -21.00 35.82 9.81
C LEU A 318 -21.75 36.92 9.05
N THR A 319 -22.46 36.59 7.97
CA THR A 319 -23.24 37.58 7.20
C THR A 319 -24.72 37.58 7.56
N ASP A 320 -25.19 36.57 8.29
CA ASP A 320 -26.61 36.30 8.55
C ASP A 320 -27.45 36.05 7.29
N GLU A 321 -26.83 35.93 6.11
CA GLU A 321 -27.50 35.68 4.84
C GLU A 321 -27.93 34.21 4.70
N GLU A 322 -29.03 34.00 3.96
CA GLU A 322 -29.51 32.68 3.57
C GLU A 322 -28.68 32.14 2.40
N ILE A 323 -28.24 30.88 2.49
CA ILE A 323 -27.37 30.19 1.52
C ILE A 323 -27.85 28.78 1.19
#